data_AF-A0A9E4V132-F1
#
_entry.id   AF-A0A9E4V132-F1
#
_cell.length_a   1.000
_cell.length_b   1.000
_cell.length_c   1.000
_cell.angle_alpha   90.00
_cell.angle_beta   90.00
_cell.angle_gamma   90.00
#
_symmetry.space_group_name_H-M   'P 1'
#
loop_
_entity.id
_entity.type
_entity.pdbx_description
1 polymer ?
#
loop_
_entity_poly.entity_id
_entity_poly.type
_entity_poly.pdbx_seq_one_letter_code
_entity_poly.pdbx_strand_id
1 'polypeptide(L)' 'MAEYNLAVIPGDGVGPEVIAEGRRVLEAIAASDAGLNFTYTQFPWGSDYYRETGLLMPEDGLQQLRAFDAILFGAVGDP' A
#
# COMPACT_ATOMS: atom_id res chain seq x y z
N MET A 1 -18.15 -11.87 -8.05
CA MET A 1 -17.67 -10.67 -7.34
C MET A 1 -16.19 -10.60 -7.59
N ALA A 2 -15.71 -9.55 -8.25
CA ALA A 2 -14.28 -9.34 -8.47
C ALA A 2 -13.68 -8.79 -7.18
N GLU A 3 -12.67 -9.47 -6.66
CA GLU A 3 -11.93 -9.05 -5.49
C GLU A 3 -10.48 -8.80 -5.90
N TYR A 4 -9.95 -7.64 -5.51
CA TYR A 4 -8.56 -7.28 -5.74
C TYR A 4 -7.84 -7.12 -4.41
N ASN A 5 -6.74 -7.84 -4.24
CA ASN A 5 -5.87 -7.77 -3.09
C ASN A 5 -4.73 -6.77 -3.36
N LEU A 6 -4.71 -5.69 -2.59
CA LEU A 6 -3.82 -4.57 -2.77
C LEU A 6 -2.73 -4.54 -1.69
N ALA A 7 -1.47 -4.54 -2.12
CA ALA A 7 -0.36 -4.18 -1.24
C ALA A 7 -0.33 -2.66 -1.10
N VAL A 8 -0.41 -2.14 0.12
CA VAL A 8 -0.39 -0.70 0.40
C VAL A 8 0.95 -0.35 1.02
N ILE A 9 1.71 0.52 0.36
CA ILE A 9 2.99 1.02 0.85
C ILE A 9 2.88 2.54 0.95
N PRO A 10 2.51 3.08 2.14
CA PRO A 10 2.29 4.52 2.30
C PRO A 10 3.56 5.36 2.10
N GLY A 11 4.71 4.82 2.53
CA GLY A 11 5.99 5.49 2.48
C GLY A 11 6.07 6.71 3.41
N ASP A 12 6.73 7.76 2.94
CA ASP A 12 7.20 8.92 3.70
C ASP A 12 6.51 10.22 3.28
N GLY A 13 6.77 11.29 4.05
CA GLY A 13 6.30 12.64 3.76
C GLY A 13 4.77 12.68 3.61
N VAL A 14 4.29 13.16 2.46
CA VAL A 14 2.85 13.24 2.15
C VAL A 14 2.24 11.89 1.72
N GLY A 15 3.05 10.84 1.56
CA GLY A 15 2.63 9.51 1.12
C GLY A 15 1.47 8.93 1.94
N PRO A 16 1.57 8.86 3.29
CA PRO A 16 0.48 8.37 4.14
C PRO A 16 -0.84 9.11 3.97
N GLU A 17 -0.80 10.44 3.85
CA GLU A 17 -2.01 11.27 3.69
C GLU A 17 -2.68 11.01 2.35
N VAL A 18 -1.90 11.01 1.26
CA VAL A 18 -2.41 10.76 -0.10
C VAL A 18 -2.96 9.34 -0.25
N ILE A 19 -2.29 8.35 0.35
CA ILE A 19 -2.70 6.94 0.28
C ILE A 19 -3.99 6.71 1.08
N ALA A 20 -4.18 7.39 2.21
CA ALA A 20 -5.42 7.34 2.97
C ALA A 20 -6.61 7.85 2.15
N GLU A 21 -6.46 8.97 1.45
CA GLU A 21 -7.54 9.51 0.60
C GLU A 21 -7.76 8.65 -0.66
N GLY A 22 -6.70 8.10 -1.26
CA GLY A 22 -6.81 7.14 -2.36
C GLY A 22 -7.63 5.91 -1.97
N ARG A 23 -7.42 5.38 -0.77
CA ARG A 23 -8.21 4.27 -0.22
C ARG A 23 -9.68 4.64 -0.03
N ARG A 24 -9.98 5.84 0.48
CA ARG A 24 -11.37 6.32 0.61
C ARG A 24 -12.10 6.36 -0.72
N VAL A 25 -11.42 6.75 -1.79
CA VAL A 25 -12.00 6.73 -3.15
C VAL A 25 -12.30 5.29 -3.59
N LEU A 26 -11.37 4.35 -3.39
CA LEU A 26 -11.59 2.93 -3.72
C LEU A 26 -12.74 2.32 -2.91
N GLU A 27 -12.84 2.64 -1.63
CA GLU A 27 -13.93 2.23 -0.75
C GLU A 27 -15.29 2.80 -1.21
N ALA A 28 -15.33 4.06 -1.63
CA ALA A 28 -16.53 4.68 -2.19
C ALA A 28 -16.96 4.01 -3.51
N ILE A 29 -16.00 3.66 -4.38
CA ILE A 29 -16.27 2.93 -5.62
C ILE A 29 -16.84 1.55 -5.32
N ALA A 30 -16.22 0.78 -4.42
CA ALA A 30 -16.71 -0.54 -4.01
C ALA A 30 -18.11 -0.46 -3.36
N ALA A 31 -18.39 0.58 -2.57
CA ALA A 31 -19.72 0.80 -2.01
C ALA A 31 -20.80 1.08 -3.08
N SER A 32 -20.41 1.60 -4.25
CA SER A 32 -21.31 1.88 -5.37
C SER A 32 -21.53 0.70 -6.32
N ASP A 33 -20.70 -0.34 -6.25
CA ASP A 33 -20.76 -1.53 -7.09
C ASP A 33 -20.59 -2.81 -6.25
N ALA A 34 -21.71 -3.49 -5.97
CA ALA A 34 -21.70 -4.75 -5.22
C ALA A 34 -20.97 -5.91 -5.92
N GLY A 35 -20.56 -5.73 -7.18
CA GLY A 35 -19.73 -6.66 -7.93
C GLY A 35 -18.23 -6.54 -7.65
N LEU A 36 -17.79 -5.50 -6.94
CA LEU A 36 -16.38 -5.13 -6.76
C LEU A 36 -15.99 -5.01 -5.28
N ASN A 37 -14.88 -5.63 -4.91
CA ASN A 37 -14.30 -5.53 -3.56
C ASN A 37 -12.79 -5.29 -3.62
N PHE A 38 -12.27 -4.62 -2.58
CA PHE A 38 -10.83 -4.41 -2.39
C PHE A 38 -10.42 -4.88 -1.00
N THR A 39 -9.32 -5.63 -0.93
CA THR A 39 -8.65 -5.96 0.33
C THR A 39 -7.27 -5.30 0.36
N TYR A 40 -6.78 -4.98 1.54
CA TYR A 40 -5.58 -4.17 1.72
C TYR A 40 -4.65 -4.83 2.73
N THR A 41 -3.37 -5.01 2.37
CA THR A 41 -2.30 -5.31 3.32
C THR A 41 -1.31 -4.18 3.33
N GLN A 42 -1.16 -3.52 4.48
CA GLN A 42 -0.24 -2.40 4.62
C GLN A 42 1.15 -2.88 5.01
N PHE A 43 2.17 -2.38 4.31
CA PHE A 43 3.58 -2.59 4.60
C PHE A 43 4.20 -1.31 5.14
N PRO A 44 5.03 -1.38 6.20
CA PRO A 44 5.61 -0.19 6.85
C PRO A 44 6.82 0.37 6.11
N TRP A 45 7.05 0.00 4.85
CA TRP A 45 8.27 0.31 4.13
C TRP A 45 8.35 1.80 3.78
N GLY A 46 9.46 2.41 4.18
CA GLY A 46 9.73 3.85 4.13
C GLY A 46 11.03 4.16 4.84
N SER A 47 11.34 5.44 4.99
CA SER A 47 12.54 5.96 5.63
C SER A 47 12.63 5.57 7.11
N ASP A 48 11.50 5.48 7.83
CA ASP A 48 11.49 4.99 9.21
C ASP A 48 11.87 3.51 9.31
N TYR A 49 11.30 2.66 8.45
CA TYR A 49 11.71 1.26 8.36
C TYR A 49 13.20 1.11 8.01
N TYR A 50 13.72 1.98 7.13
CA TYR A 50 15.15 2.03 6.83
C TYR A 50 16.00 2.46 8.04
N ARG A 51 15.57 3.46 8.82
CA ARG A 51 16.28 3.88 10.03
C ARG A 51 16.34 2.77 11.09
N GLU A 52 15.29 1.99 11.20
CA GLU A 52 15.20 0.89 12.17
C GLU A 52 15.99 -0.35 11.73
N THR A 53 15.96 -0.69 10.44
CA THR A 53 16.44 -1.99 9.95
C THR A 53 17.68 -1.91 9.07
N GLY A 54 18.03 -0.73 8.56
CA GLY A 54 19.05 -0.53 7.53
C GLY A 54 18.61 -0.97 6.12
N LEU A 55 17.35 -1.36 5.94
CA LEU A 55 16.80 -1.89 4.70
C LEU A 55 15.58 -1.07 4.25
N LEU A 56 15.40 -0.86 2.95
CA LEU A 56 14.20 -0.16 2.43
C LEU A 56 12.95 -1.05 2.43
N MET A 57 13.15 -2.36 2.36
CA MET A 57 12.15 -3.43 2.45
C MET A 57 12.89 -4.71 2.89
N PRO A 58 12.22 -5.71 3.48
CA PRO A 58 12.86 -6.97 3.84
C PRO A 58 13.37 -7.71 2.60
N GLU A 59 14.31 -8.64 2.77
CA GLU A 59 14.93 -9.39 1.67
C GLU A 59 13.90 -10.16 0.82
N ASP A 60 12.84 -10.66 1.45
CA ASP A 60 11.74 -11.36 0.80
C ASP A 60 10.60 -10.40 0.35
N GLY A 61 10.78 -9.08 0.44
CA GLY A 61 9.73 -8.09 0.15
C GLY A 61 9.12 -8.25 -1.24
N LEU A 62 9.94 -8.48 -2.28
CA LEU A 62 9.41 -8.76 -3.63
C LEU A 62 8.61 -10.06 -3.70
N GLN A 63 8.98 -11.08 -2.92
CA GLN A 63 8.23 -12.33 -2.86
C GLN A 63 6.89 -12.13 -2.16
N GLN A 64 6.85 -11.31 -1.10
CA GLN A 64 5.59 -10.92 -0.44
C GLN A 64 4.67 -10.17 -1.42
N LEU A 65 5.21 -9.19 -2.17
CA LEU A 65 4.42 -8.38 -3.11
C LEU A 65 3.84 -9.18 -4.29
N ARG A 66 4.48 -10.29 -4.69
CA ARG A 66 3.97 -11.15 -5.79
C ARG A 66 2.61 -11.79 -5.50
N ALA A 67 2.19 -11.86 -4.25
CA ALA A 67 0.90 -12.42 -3.86
C ALA A 67 -0.27 -11.45 -4.06
N PHE A 68 0.01 -10.19 -4.42
CA PHE A 68 -0.99 -9.13 -4.57
C PHE A 68 -1.28 -8.85 -6.05
N ASP A 69 -2.50 -8.43 -6.34
CA ASP A 69 -2.94 -8.09 -7.69
C ASP A 69 -2.36 -6.75 -8.15
N ALA A 70 -2.16 -5.82 -7.20
CA ALA A 70 -1.59 -4.51 -7.46
C ALA A 70 -0.94 -3.92 -6.19
N ILE A 71 -0.10 -2.91 -6.42
CA ILE A 71 0.58 -2.15 -5.36
C ILE A 71 0.04 -0.72 -5.39
N LEU A 72 -0.51 -0.26 -4.27
CA LEU A 72 -0.86 1.12 -3.99
C LEU A 72 0.30 1.77 -3.23
N PHE A 73 1.20 2.39 -3.98
CA PHE A 73 2.46 2.96 -3.49
C PHE A 73 2.36 4.49 -3.38
N GLY A 74 2.75 5.04 -2.21
CA GLY A 74 2.80 6.47 -1.96
C GLY A 74 4.10 7.10 -2.49
N ALA A 75 4.84 7.76 -1.60
CA ALA A 75 6.13 8.36 -1.92
C ALA A 75 7.18 7.89 -0.90
N VAL A 76 8.44 7.72 -1.30
CA VAL A 76 9.53 7.35 -0.38
C VAL A 76 10.67 8.34 -0.54
N GLY A 77 11.23 8.79 0.57
CA GLY A 77 12.32 9.74 0.65
C GLY A 77 12.15 10.72 1.82
N ASP A 78 13.19 10.86 2.62
CA ASP A 78 13.28 11.75 3.77
C ASP A 78 14.75 12.18 3.94
N PRO A 79 15.07 13.48 4.15
CA PRO A 79 16.45 14.00 4.17
C PRO A 79 17.39 13.40 5.22
#